data_AF-A0A0M3TB74-F1
#
_entry.id   AF-A0A0M3TB74-F1
#
_cell.length_a   1.000
_cell.length_b   1.000
_cell.length_c   1.000
_cell.angle_alpha   90.00
_cell.angle_beta   90.00
_cell.angle_gamma   90.00
#
_symmetry.space_group_name_H-M   'P 1'
#
loop_
_entity.id
_entity.type
_entity.pdbx_description
1 polymer ?
#
loop_
_entity_poly.entity_id
_entity_poly.type
_entity_poly.pdbx_seq_one_letter_code
_entity_poly.pdbx_strand_id
1 'polypeptide(L)'
;MSLESSRHRSENRPRKFLAGWIIAAVLVVLVVIAAAVGWTFAHKSIDASRTRDAVQDCSAGYLTVEIWAPPGVQESLTELITSYQAMLPSDGGLCASFSISAQQSGEAAAALMKRAPYVPGVWIASLSDIRKVEKKHPSLVVTKPEKMKGTSFYSVSLDLAQNDPANLDETSAEHTAEATQAAIAVDSYLQQNELHFAETTTVAPVKKPRPATYTNPAEKTPTA
;
A
#
# COMPACT_ATOMS: atom_id res chain seq x y z
N MET A 1 86.91 -48.24 44.79
CA MET A 1 86.41 -49.39 44.02
C MET A 1 85.15 -48.96 43.30
N SER A 2 85.08 -49.27 42.00
CA SER A 2 83.98 -49.15 41.04
C SER A 2 83.45 -47.77 40.66
N LEU A 3 83.82 -47.40 39.43
CA LEU A 3 83.25 -46.39 38.56
C LEU A 3 81.95 -46.89 37.89
N GLU A 4 81.05 -45.94 37.65
CA GLU A 4 80.04 -45.79 36.59
C GLU A 4 79.42 -47.03 35.92
N SER A 5 78.07 -47.10 35.97
CA SER A 5 77.27 -47.56 34.83
C SER A 5 75.94 -46.80 34.78
N SER A 6 75.84 -45.92 33.81
CA SER A 6 74.64 -45.13 33.49
C SER A 6 73.54 -46.00 32.86
N ARG A 7 72.30 -45.80 33.28
CA ARG A 7 71.14 -45.95 32.38
C ARG A 7 70.00 -45.00 32.75
N HIS A 8 69.87 -43.97 31.92
CA HIS A 8 68.70 -43.12 31.80
C HIS A 8 67.46 -43.94 31.41
N ARG A 9 66.32 -43.71 32.08
CA ARG A 9 65.01 -43.83 31.40
C ARG A 9 63.94 -42.95 32.05
N SER A 10 63.64 -41.87 31.33
CA SER A 10 62.34 -41.22 31.19
C SER A 10 61.73 -40.58 32.44
N GLU A 11 62.20 -39.37 32.76
CA GLU A 11 61.33 -38.36 33.37
C GLU A 11 60.29 -37.93 32.33
N ASN A 12 59.17 -38.65 32.29
CA ASN A 12 58.02 -38.27 31.47
C ASN A 12 57.21 -37.23 32.25
N ARG A 13 57.64 -35.96 32.24
CA ARG A 13 56.78 -34.85 32.64
C ARG A 13 55.71 -34.67 31.56
N PRO A 14 54.40 -34.89 31.85
CA PRO A 14 53.36 -34.50 30.93
C PRO A 14 53.35 -32.97 30.81
N ARG A 15 53.63 -32.55 29.59
CA ARG A 15 53.56 -31.18 29.10
C ARG A 15 52.10 -30.69 29.22
N LYS A 16 51.95 -29.44 29.67
CA LYS A 16 50.87 -28.49 29.33
C LYS A 16 49.45 -28.87 29.82
N PHE A 17 49.18 -28.63 31.10
CA PHE A 17 47.81 -28.44 31.63
C PHE A 17 47.43 -26.95 31.79
N LEU A 18 48.06 -26.05 31.05
CA LEU A 18 47.52 -24.71 30.83
C LEU A 18 46.88 -24.71 29.45
N ALA A 19 45.55 -24.77 29.40
CA ALA A 19 44.68 -24.18 28.37
C ALA A 19 43.39 -24.97 28.08
N GLY A 20 43.07 -26.06 28.80
CA GLY A 20 41.76 -26.72 28.62
C GLY A 20 40.59 -25.78 28.95
N TRP A 21 40.73 -25.01 30.03
CA TRP A 21 39.74 -24.02 30.46
C TRP A 21 39.61 -22.84 29.49
N ILE A 22 40.71 -22.43 28.83
CA ILE A 22 40.70 -21.29 27.90
C ILE A 22 39.96 -21.69 26.62
N ILE A 23 40.23 -22.90 26.11
CA ILE A 23 39.54 -23.42 24.92
C ILE A 23 38.04 -23.61 25.22
N ALA A 24 37.69 -24.11 26.40
CA ALA A 24 36.30 -24.22 26.83
C ALA A 24 35.61 -22.85 26.94
N ALA A 25 36.28 -21.84 27.51
CA ALA A 25 35.73 -20.49 27.64
C ALA A 25 35.51 -19.84 26.27
N VAL A 26 36.45 -19.99 25.32
CA VAL A 26 36.30 -19.46 23.95
C VAL A 26 35.14 -20.13 23.21
N LEU A 27 34.95 -21.44 23.39
CA LEU A 27 33.81 -22.15 22.80
C LEU A 27 32.48 -21.66 23.36
N VAL A 28 32.37 -21.43 24.67
CA VAL A 28 31.16 -20.88 25.29
C VAL A 28 30.86 -19.49 24.74
N VAL A 29 31.86 -18.62 24.62
CA VAL A 29 31.69 -17.27 24.04
C VAL A 29 31.23 -17.34 22.59
N LEU A 30 31.79 -18.24 21.77
CA LEU A 30 31.36 -18.43 20.39
C LEU A 30 29.90 -18.92 20.29
N VAL A 31 29.48 -19.83 21.18
CA VAL A 31 28.09 -20.29 21.23
C VAL A 31 27.15 -19.15 21.63
N VAL A 32 27.53 -18.30 22.58
CA VAL A 32 26.74 -17.13 22.99
C VAL A 32 26.61 -16.12 21.84
N ILE A 33 27.70 -15.84 21.11
CA ILE A 33 27.67 -14.95 19.95
C ILE A 33 26.83 -15.55 18.83
N ALA A 34 26.99 -16.85 18.52
CA ALA A 34 26.20 -17.53 17.51
C ALA A 34 24.71 -17.59 17.90
N ALA A 35 24.39 -17.76 19.18
CA ALA A 35 23.03 -17.71 19.69
C ALA A 35 22.46 -16.28 19.59
N ALA A 36 23.23 -15.25 19.90
CA ALA A 36 22.79 -13.85 19.78
C ALA A 36 22.59 -13.42 18.30
N VAL A 37 23.52 -13.79 17.42
CA VAL A 37 23.41 -13.52 15.97
C VAL A 37 22.30 -14.38 15.35
N GLY A 38 22.15 -15.63 15.79
CA GLY A 38 21.05 -16.51 15.42
C GLY A 38 19.69 -15.96 15.88
N TRP A 39 19.62 -15.38 17.08
CA TRP A 39 18.38 -14.76 17.58
C TRP A 39 18.04 -13.51 16.79
N THR A 40 19.01 -12.66 16.45
CA THR A 40 18.75 -11.46 15.63
C THR A 40 18.35 -11.80 14.19
N PHE A 41 18.96 -12.81 13.57
CA PHE A 41 18.56 -13.27 12.23
C PHE A 41 17.26 -14.05 12.20
N ALA A 42 17.00 -14.89 13.20
CA ALA A 42 15.73 -15.62 13.32
C ALA A 42 14.57 -14.68 13.66
N HIS A 43 14.77 -13.68 14.52
CA HIS A 43 13.72 -12.68 14.78
C HIS A 43 13.43 -11.87 13.51
N LYS A 44 14.48 -11.43 12.80
CA LYS A 44 14.32 -10.66 11.55
C LYS A 44 13.69 -11.46 10.40
N SER A 45 13.85 -12.79 10.36
CA SER A 45 13.23 -13.66 9.34
C SER A 45 11.83 -14.17 9.75
N ILE A 46 11.55 -14.31 11.04
CA ILE A 46 10.22 -14.61 11.59
C ILE A 46 9.31 -13.38 11.46
N ASP A 47 9.85 -12.17 11.67
CA ASP A 47 9.12 -10.93 11.42
C ASP A 47 8.85 -10.69 9.93
N ALA A 48 9.81 -11.03 9.04
CA ALA A 48 9.65 -10.88 7.59
C ALA A 48 8.63 -11.85 6.97
N SER A 49 8.33 -12.96 7.62
CA SER A 49 7.29 -13.92 7.18
C SER A 49 5.94 -13.70 7.85
N ARG A 50 5.88 -13.08 9.03
CA ARG A 50 4.62 -12.60 9.65
C ARG A 50 4.12 -11.26 9.11
N THR A 51 4.96 -10.47 8.44
CA THR A 51 4.58 -9.14 7.92
C THR A 51 3.87 -9.16 6.57
N ARG A 52 3.78 -10.32 5.89
CA ARG A 52 2.93 -10.46 4.70
C ARG A 52 1.56 -11.05 4.97
N ASP A 53 1.42 -11.77 6.09
CA ASP A 53 0.15 -12.33 6.57
C ASP A 53 -0.11 -11.87 8.02
N ALA A 54 0.15 -10.59 8.32
CA ALA A 54 -0.51 -9.96 9.45
C ALA A 54 -1.98 -9.85 9.04
N VAL A 55 -2.71 -10.96 9.23
CA VAL A 55 -4.17 -10.98 9.15
C VAL A 55 -4.59 -9.85 10.07
N GLN A 56 -5.14 -8.79 9.49
CA GLN A 56 -5.76 -7.70 10.23
C GLN A 56 -6.74 -8.36 11.22
N ASP A 57 -6.41 -8.34 12.51
CA ASP A 57 -7.25 -8.90 13.55
C ASP A 57 -8.40 -7.91 13.78
N CYS A 58 -9.46 -8.05 12.97
CA CYS A 58 -10.60 -7.14 12.96
C CYS A 58 -11.71 -7.68 13.87
N SER A 59 -11.37 -7.94 15.13
CA SER A 59 -12.27 -8.67 16.03
C SER A 59 -13.58 -7.92 16.32
N ALA A 60 -13.60 -6.59 16.13
CA ALA A 60 -14.80 -5.77 16.26
C ALA A 60 -15.59 -5.59 14.95
N GLY A 61 -15.07 -6.05 13.80
CA GLY A 61 -15.75 -6.01 12.50
C GLY A 61 -15.03 -5.21 11.42
N TYR A 62 -15.62 -5.18 10.23
CA TYR A 62 -15.11 -4.45 9.06
C TYR A 62 -16.06 -3.32 8.68
N LEU A 63 -15.50 -2.13 8.50
CA LEU A 63 -16.17 -0.96 7.93
C LEU A 63 -15.76 -0.83 6.47
N THR A 64 -16.70 -0.54 5.57
CA THR A 64 -16.38 -0.28 4.17
C THR A 64 -16.70 1.17 3.82
N VAL A 65 -15.66 1.94 3.51
CA VAL A 65 -15.80 3.33 3.10
C VAL A 65 -15.67 3.42 1.59
N GLU A 66 -16.75 3.81 0.91
CA GLU A 66 -16.74 4.02 -0.54
C GLU A 66 -16.12 5.37 -0.90
N ILE A 67 -15.32 5.36 -1.97
CA ILE A 67 -14.68 6.53 -2.56
C ILE A 67 -15.22 6.71 -3.98
N TRP A 68 -15.90 7.82 -4.23
CA TRP A 68 -16.32 8.20 -5.57
C TRP A 68 -15.22 8.99 -6.26
N ALA A 69 -14.76 8.48 -7.39
CA ALA A 69 -13.67 9.10 -8.14
C ALA A 69 -13.98 9.19 -9.65
N PRO A 70 -13.51 10.24 -10.35
CA PRO A 70 -13.70 10.38 -11.79
C PRO A 70 -13.06 9.22 -12.57
N PRO A 71 -13.63 8.79 -13.71
CA PRO A 71 -12.97 7.81 -14.57
C PRO A 71 -11.58 8.28 -14.98
N GLY A 72 -10.61 7.35 -15.00
CA GLY A 72 -9.21 7.60 -15.36
C GLY A 72 -8.24 7.79 -14.19
N VAL A 73 -8.72 7.84 -12.94
CA VAL A 73 -7.85 7.91 -11.76
C VAL A 73 -7.88 6.68 -10.85
N GLN A 74 -8.70 5.68 -11.20
CA GLN A 74 -8.96 4.51 -10.36
C GLN A 74 -7.71 3.69 -10.07
N GLU A 75 -6.86 3.44 -11.08
CA GLU A 75 -5.70 2.55 -10.91
C GLU A 75 -4.69 3.15 -9.93
N SER A 76 -4.25 4.38 -10.19
CA SER A 76 -3.37 5.13 -9.27
C SER A 76 -3.99 5.32 -7.88
N LEU A 77 -5.30 5.53 -7.80
CA LEU A 77 -6.00 5.66 -6.53
C LEU A 77 -6.06 4.33 -5.78
N THR A 78 -6.25 3.22 -6.48
CA THR A 78 -6.27 1.87 -5.90
C THR A 78 -4.92 1.53 -5.29
N GLU A 79 -3.82 1.84 -5.99
CA GLU A 79 -2.46 1.65 -5.47
C GLU A 79 -2.25 2.46 -4.18
N LEU A 80 -2.61 3.74 -4.20
CA LEU A 80 -2.46 4.63 -3.05
C LEU A 80 -3.35 4.22 -1.85
N ILE A 81 -4.57 3.75 -2.11
CA ILE A 81 -5.46 3.25 -1.07
C ILE A 81 -4.96 1.92 -0.50
N THR A 82 -4.41 1.05 -1.35
CA THR A 82 -3.82 -0.22 -0.91
C THR A 82 -2.61 0.03 0.00
N SER A 83 -1.77 1.02 -0.32
CA SER A 83 -0.64 1.41 0.53
C SER A 83 -1.12 2.00 1.86
N TYR A 84 -2.19 2.81 1.85
CA TYR A 84 -2.81 3.30 3.07
C TYR A 84 -3.34 2.17 3.96
N GLN A 85 -4.11 1.24 3.39
CA GLN A 85 -4.65 0.08 4.12
C GLN A 85 -3.55 -0.77 4.75
N ALA A 86 -2.43 -0.97 4.05
CA ALA A 86 -1.29 -1.71 4.57
C ALA A 86 -0.59 -1.04 5.77
N MET A 87 -0.78 0.27 5.96
CA MET A 87 -0.25 1.02 7.11
C MET A 87 -1.21 1.11 8.30
N LEU A 88 -2.47 0.68 8.14
CA LEU A 88 -3.43 0.74 9.23
C LEU A 88 -3.05 -0.25 10.33
N PRO A 89 -3.15 0.16 11.62
CA PRO A 89 -2.85 -0.70 12.74
C PRO A 89 -3.78 -1.92 12.74
N SER A 90 -3.23 -3.07 13.14
CA SER A 90 -3.97 -4.32 13.38
C SER A 90 -4.11 -4.51 14.89
N ASP A 91 -4.92 -3.68 15.53
CA ASP A 91 -5.04 -3.59 16.98
C ASP A 91 -6.28 -4.29 17.57
N GLY A 92 -6.88 -5.25 16.84
CA GLY A 92 -8.04 -6.00 17.33
C GLY A 92 -9.37 -5.27 17.14
N GLY A 93 -9.38 -4.06 16.57
CA GLY A 93 -10.53 -3.16 16.51
C GLY A 93 -11.41 -3.30 15.26
N LEU A 94 -12.14 -2.22 14.97
CA LEU A 94 -12.87 -2.04 13.71
C LEU A 94 -11.85 -1.74 12.61
N CYS A 95 -11.82 -2.56 11.57
CA CYS A 95 -10.93 -2.34 10.43
C CYS A 95 -11.65 -1.58 9.32
N ALA A 96 -11.10 -0.45 8.91
CA ALA A 96 -11.57 0.26 7.73
C ALA A 96 -11.00 -0.38 6.46
N SER A 97 -11.88 -0.75 5.55
CA SER A 97 -11.58 -1.08 4.17
C SER A 97 -12.16 0.00 3.25
N PHE A 98 -11.61 0.12 2.06
CA PHE A 98 -11.98 1.16 1.12
C PHE A 98 -12.30 0.55 -0.24
N SER A 99 -13.42 0.96 -0.81
CA SER A 99 -13.83 0.61 -2.17
C SER A 99 -13.82 1.87 -3.04
N ILE A 100 -13.52 1.70 -4.34
CA ILE A 100 -13.46 2.81 -5.28
C ILE A 100 -14.50 2.58 -6.36
N SER A 101 -15.38 3.56 -6.53
CA SER A 101 -16.39 3.56 -7.60
C SER A 101 -16.10 4.68 -8.59
N ALA A 102 -16.16 4.34 -9.88
CA ALA A 102 -16.05 5.31 -10.96
C ALA A 102 -17.34 6.14 -11.05
N GLN A 103 -17.24 7.43 -10.75
CA GLN A 103 -18.34 8.38 -10.75
C GLN A 103 -17.90 9.70 -11.38
N GLN A 104 -18.62 10.15 -12.40
CA GLN A 104 -18.27 11.42 -13.05
C GLN A 104 -18.66 12.59 -12.13
N SER A 105 -17.76 13.57 -11.98
CA SER A 105 -17.91 14.71 -11.04
C SER A 105 -19.29 15.38 -11.11
N GLY A 106 -19.79 15.67 -12.31
CA GLY A 106 -21.09 16.34 -12.49
C GLY A 106 -22.29 15.46 -12.11
N GLU A 107 -22.22 14.15 -12.40
CA GLU A 107 -23.28 13.19 -12.09
C GLU A 107 -23.37 12.92 -10.59
N ALA A 108 -22.21 12.70 -9.95
CA ALA A 108 -22.10 12.60 -8.50
C ALA A 108 -22.64 13.86 -7.81
N ALA A 109 -22.26 15.04 -8.28
CA ALA A 109 -22.77 16.30 -7.73
C ALA A 109 -24.29 16.41 -7.87
N ALA A 110 -24.85 16.00 -9.01
CA ALA A 110 -26.30 15.98 -9.21
C ALA A 110 -27.01 15.02 -8.25
N ALA A 111 -26.42 13.84 -7.98
CA ALA A 111 -26.92 12.87 -7.01
C ALA A 111 -26.87 13.43 -5.58
N LEU A 112 -25.72 13.95 -5.15
CA LEU A 112 -25.54 14.53 -3.81
C LEU A 112 -26.45 15.76 -3.60
N MET A 113 -26.60 16.61 -4.61
CA MET A 113 -27.53 17.75 -4.54
C MET A 113 -29.01 17.33 -4.41
N LYS A 114 -29.39 16.15 -4.90
CA LYS A 114 -30.74 15.61 -4.77
C LYS A 114 -30.97 14.86 -3.45
N ARG A 115 -29.95 14.81 -2.56
CA ARG A 115 -29.92 13.91 -1.39
C ARG A 115 -30.20 12.48 -1.82
N ALA A 116 -29.32 11.95 -2.67
CA ALA A 116 -29.31 10.52 -2.93
C ALA A 116 -29.37 9.75 -1.61
N PRO A 117 -30.07 8.61 -1.57
CA PRO A 117 -30.24 7.83 -0.34
C PRO A 117 -28.91 7.19 0.13
N TYR A 118 -27.88 7.30 -0.71
CA TYR A 118 -26.51 6.89 -0.47
C TYR A 118 -25.53 8.00 -0.89
N VAL A 119 -24.53 8.26 -0.05
CA VAL A 119 -23.39 9.15 -0.25
C VAL A 119 -22.11 8.38 0.11
N PRO A 120 -21.03 8.55 -0.66
CA PRO A 120 -19.75 7.92 -0.37
C PRO A 120 -19.10 8.57 0.86
N GLY A 121 -18.10 7.93 1.46
CA GLY A 121 -17.33 8.58 2.51
C GLY A 121 -16.34 9.60 1.97
N VAL A 122 -15.76 9.36 0.81
CA VAL A 122 -14.89 10.33 0.13
C VAL A 122 -15.37 10.58 -1.28
N TRP A 123 -15.33 11.84 -1.69
CA TRP A 123 -15.67 12.25 -3.03
C TRP A 123 -14.54 13.07 -3.66
N ILE A 124 -14.04 12.57 -4.78
CA ILE A 124 -13.03 13.22 -5.61
C ILE A 124 -13.73 13.84 -6.82
N ALA A 125 -13.59 15.16 -6.99
CA ALA A 125 -14.35 15.90 -7.98
C ALA A 125 -13.70 17.23 -8.38
N SER A 126 -14.34 17.94 -9.30
CA SER A 126 -13.99 19.33 -9.61
C SER A 126 -14.37 20.25 -8.43
N LEU A 127 -13.52 21.25 -8.13
CA LEU A 127 -13.82 22.23 -7.09
C LEU A 127 -15.16 22.94 -7.32
N SER A 128 -15.51 23.19 -8.58
CA SER A 128 -16.79 23.84 -8.92
C SER A 128 -17.99 22.99 -8.52
N ASP A 129 -17.91 21.67 -8.66
CA ASP A 129 -19.02 20.79 -8.31
C ASP A 129 -19.13 20.58 -6.81
N ILE A 130 -18.00 20.43 -6.12
CA ILE A 130 -17.97 20.36 -4.65
C ILE A 130 -18.62 21.61 -4.04
N ARG A 131 -18.25 22.80 -4.52
CA ARG A 131 -18.83 24.06 -4.04
C ARG A 131 -20.33 24.18 -4.31
N LYS A 132 -20.85 23.58 -5.39
CA LYS A 132 -22.30 23.55 -5.65
C LYS A 132 -23.02 22.68 -4.62
N VAL A 133 -22.45 21.52 -4.29
CA VAL A 133 -23.00 20.61 -3.28
C VAL A 133 -22.92 21.25 -1.89
N GLU A 134 -21.76 21.75 -1.48
CA GLU A 134 -21.54 22.41 -0.19
C GLU A 134 -22.49 23.60 0.02
N LYS A 135 -22.69 24.43 -1.01
CA LYS A 135 -23.64 25.55 -0.93
C LYS A 135 -25.08 25.10 -0.69
N LYS A 136 -25.47 23.94 -1.23
CA LYS A 136 -26.85 23.41 -1.13
C LYS A 136 -27.06 22.60 0.15
N HIS A 137 -26.07 21.80 0.54
CA HIS A 137 -26.08 20.91 1.69
C HIS A 137 -24.78 21.09 2.48
N PRO A 138 -24.64 22.18 3.26
CA PRO A 138 -23.38 22.51 3.93
C PRO A 138 -22.99 21.50 5.01
N SER A 139 -23.97 20.79 5.60
CA SER A 139 -23.71 19.73 6.58
C SER A 139 -23.23 18.42 5.98
N LEU A 140 -23.30 18.26 4.65
CA LEU A 140 -22.89 17.02 3.98
C LEU A 140 -21.37 16.95 3.80
N VAL A 141 -20.73 18.08 3.58
CA VAL A 141 -19.28 18.16 3.32
C VAL A 141 -18.57 18.42 4.65
N VAL A 142 -17.72 17.47 5.08
CA VAL A 142 -17.11 17.48 6.42
C VAL A 142 -15.73 18.12 6.40
N THR A 143 -14.93 17.84 5.35
CA THR A 143 -13.60 18.44 5.17
C THR A 143 -13.61 19.54 4.12
N LYS A 144 -12.62 20.44 4.21
CA LYS A 144 -12.43 21.47 3.21
C LYS A 144 -11.92 20.84 1.90
N PRO A 145 -12.38 21.33 0.74
CA PRO A 145 -11.87 20.83 -0.53
C PRO A 145 -10.39 21.18 -0.70
N GLU A 146 -9.55 20.17 -0.81
CA GLU A 146 -8.12 20.32 -1.08
C GLU A 146 -7.74 19.66 -2.39
N LYS A 147 -6.83 20.30 -3.13
CA LYS A 147 -6.39 19.83 -4.44
C LYS A 147 -5.48 18.62 -4.26
N MET A 148 -5.80 17.52 -4.92
CA MET A 148 -4.95 16.33 -4.89
C MET A 148 -3.70 16.54 -5.73
N LYS A 149 -2.54 16.17 -5.17
CA LYS A 149 -1.24 16.29 -5.84
C LYS A 149 -1.19 15.42 -7.10
N GLY A 150 -0.59 15.94 -8.16
CA GLY A 150 -0.53 15.25 -9.46
C GLY A 150 -1.81 15.32 -10.30
N THR A 151 -2.90 15.92 -9.79
CA THR A 151 -4.20 15.95 -10.49
C THR A 151 -4.78 17.37 -10.66
N SER A 152 -5.88 17.48 -11.42
CA SER A 152 -6.76 18.67 -11.44
C SER A 152 -7.96 18.55 -10.49
N PHE A 153 -8.10 17.43 -9.79
CA PHE A 153 -9.21 17.12 -8.90
C PHE A 153 -8.95 17.55 -7.46
N TYR A 154 -10.04 17.65 -6.73
CA TYR A 154 -10.10 17.97 -5.31
C TYR A 154 -10.79 16.81 -4.59
N SER A 155 -10.44 16.57 -3.35
CA SER A 155 -11.12 15.59 -2.51
C SER A 155 -11.79 16.25 -1.31
N VAL A 156 -12.90 15.65 -0.88
CA VAL A 156 -13.60 15.96 0.37
C VAL A 156 -14.14 14.67 0.98
N SER A 157 -14.24 14.65 2.30
CA SER A 157 -15.01 13.66 3.05
C SER A 157 -16.45 14.13 3.23
N LEU A 158 -17.38 13.19 3.19
CA LEU A 158 -18.80 13.42 3.40
C LEU A 158 -19.27 12.74 4.68
N ASP A 159 -20.37 13.24 5.25
CA ASP A 159 -20.96 12.74 6.48
C ASP A 159 -21.79 11.47 6.20
N LEU A 160 -21.28 10.29 6.57
CA LEU A 160 -21.99 9.02 6.35
C LEU A 160 -23.24 8.89 7.22
N ALA A 161 -23.38 9.68 8.30
CA ALA A 161 -24.61 9.68 9.10
C ALA A 161 -25.81 10.26 8.33
N GLN A 162 -25.58 10.89 7.17
CA GLN A 162 -26.64 11.36 6.26
C GLN A 162 -27.23 10.23 5.40
N ASN A 163 -26.59 9.06 5.36
CA ASN A 163 -27.12 7.90 4.65
C ASN A 163 -28.32 7.31 5.36
N ASP A 164 -29.24 6.74 4.58
CA ASP A 164 -30.20 5.81 5.14
C ASP A 164 -29.44 4.53 5.57
N PRO A 165 -29.55 4.09 6.83
CA PRO A 165 -28.89 2.88 7.33
C PRO A 165 -29.14 1.64 6.45
N ALA A 166 -30.29 1.56 5.77
CA ALA A 166 -30.60 0.45 4.87
C ALA A 166 -29.70 0.37 3.62
N ASN A 167 -28.95 1.44 3.31
CA ASN A 167 -28.00 1.48 2.19
C ASN A 167 -26.53 1.33 2.64
N LEU A 168 -26.29 1.11 3.93
CA LEU A 168 -24.98 0.84 4.48
C LEU A 168 -24.86 -0.66 4.81
N ASP A 169 -23.63 -1.17 4.86
CA ASP A 169 -23.41 -2.45 5.52
C ASP A 169 -23.71 -2.34 7.02
N GLU A 170 -24.07 -3.45 7.66
CA GLU A 170 -24.54 -3.49 9.05
C GLU A 170 -23.56 -2.82 10.01
N THR A 171 -22.26 -3.12 9.89
CA THR A 171 -21.21 -2.52 10.72
C THR A 171 -21.12 -1.02 10.49
N SER A 172 -21.11 -0.55 9.24
CA SER A 172 -21.06 0.88 8.93
C SER A 172 -22.31 1.63 9.37
N ALA A 173 -23.48 0.98 9.34
CA ALA A 173 -24.74 1.55 9.83
C ALA A 173 -24.71 1.76 11.35
N GLU A 174 -24.15 0.80 12.11
CA GLU A 174 -23.99 0.90 13.56
C GLU A 174 -22.91 1.91 13.97
N HIS A 175 -21.88 2.10 13.13
CA HIS A 175 -20.69 2.88 13.43
C HIS A 175 -20.45 4.02 12.42
N THR A 176 -21.50 4.76 12.06
CA THR A 176 -21.41 5.84 11.05
C THR A 176 -20.45 6.96 11.44
N ALA A 177 -20.27 7.24 12.73
CA ALA A 177 -19.32 8.24 13.21
C ALA A 177 -17.87 7.79 12.98
N GLU A 178 -17.56 6.55 13.33
CA GLU A 178 -16.26 5.92 13.09
C GLU A 178 -15.97 5.78 11.59
N ALA A 179 -16.97 5.41 10.80
CA ALA A 179 -16.86 5.33 9.34
C ALA A 179 -16.60 6.72 8.71
N THR A 180 -17.26 7.77 9.21
CA THR A 180 -16.98 9.16 8.81
C THR A 180 -15.58 9.59 9.21
N GLN A 181 -15.11 9.20 10.40
CA GLN A 181 -13.74 9.50 10.83
C GLN A 181 -12.70 8.75 9.99
N ALA A 182 -12.96 7.50 9.61
CA ALA A 182 -12.13 6.74 8.68
C ALA A 182 -12.10 7.41 7.29
N ALA A 183 -13.23 7.94 6.82
CA ALA A 183 -13.32 8.71 5.59
C ALA A 183 -12.48 10.01 5.64
N ILE A 184 -12.52 10.74 6.75
CA ILE A 184 -11.67 11.93 6.97
C ILE A 184 -10.18 11.54 6.96
N ALA A 185 -9.83 10.42 7.61
CA ALA A 185 -8.44 9.96 7.71
C ALA A 185 -7.87 9.57 6.34
N VAL A 186 -8.63 8.81 5.54
CA VAL A 186 -8.19 8.45 4.18
C VAL A 186 -8.20 9.65 3.24
N ASP A 187 -9.17 10.57 3.34
CA ASP A 187 -9.18 11.83 2.58
C ASP A 187 -7.92 12.65 2.85
N SER A 188 -7.54 12.80 4.12
CA SER A 188 -6.30 13.51 4.49
C SER A 188 -5.05 12.82 3.93
N TYR A 189 -5.01 11.48 3.98
CA TYR A 189 -3.92 10.73 3.38
C TYR A 189 -3.83 10.96 1.85
N LEU A 190 -4.97 10.93 1.17
CA LEU A 190 -5.06 11.19 -0.26
C LEU A 190 -4.60 12.60 -0.65
N GLN A 191 -4.91 13.62 0.16
CA GLN A 191 -4.48 15.00 -0.07
C GLN A 191 -2.97 15.19 0.12
N GLN A 192 -2.36 14.42 1.03
CA GLN A 192 -0.94 14.52 1.35
C GLN A 192 -0.04 13.78 0.35
N ASN A 193 -0.57 12.79 -0.36
CA ASN A 193 0.20 11.94 -1.26
C ASN A 193 -0.09 12.25 -2.74
N GLU A 194 0.88 11.97 -3.60
CA GLU A 194 0.75 12.22 -5.04
C GLU A 194 0.13 11.01 -5.73
N LEU A 195 -0.86 11.27 -6.59
CA LEU A 195 -1.38 10.26 -7.51
C LEU A 195 -0.40 10.11 -8.67
N HIS A 196 0.35 9.01 -8.66
CA HIS A 196 1.22 8.66 -9.76
C HIS A 196 0.38 8.06 -10.89
N PHE A 197 0.11 8.86 -11.92
CA PHE A 197 -0.39 8.31 -13.18
C PHE A 197 0.79 7.69 -13.90
N ALA A 198 0.73 6.39 -14.16
CA ALA A 198 1.63 5.80 -15.12
C ALA A 198 1.45 6.57 -16.44
N GLU A 199 2.52 7.17 -16.93
CA GLU A 199 2.56 7.70 -18.29
C GLU A 199 2.21 6.54 -19.20
N THR A 200 0.96 6.47 -19.68
CA THR A 200 0.65 5.67 -20.86
C THR A 200 1.65 6.11 -21.90
N THR A 201 2.56 5.21 -22.24
CA THR A 201 3.65 5.43 -23.16
C THR A 201 3.11 6.24 -24.32
N THR A 202 3.67 7.44 -24.50
CA THR A 202 3.41 8.29 -25.65
C THR A 202 3.40 7.39 -26.88
N VAL A 203 2.22 7.14 -27.44
CA VAL A 203 2.13 6.54 -28.77
C VAL A 203 2.84 7.54 -29.65
N ALA A 204 4.06 7.21 -30.05
CA ALA A 204 4.83 7.99 -31.00
C ALA A 204 3.88 8.38 -32.14
N PRO A 205 3.90 9.64 -32.61
CA PRO A 205 2.99 10.07 -33.65
C PRO A 205 3.12 9.09 -34.81
N VAL A 206 2.03 8.41 -35.14
CA VAL A 206 1.94 7.54 -36.30
C VAL A 206 2.35 8.41 -37.48
N LYS A 207 3.58 8.19 -37.98
CA LYS A 207 3.99 8.74 -39.28
C LYS A 207 2.93 8.27 -40.25
N LYS A 208 2.14 9.22 -40.79
CA LYS A 208 1.24 8.96 -41.91
C LYS A 208 2.00 8.08 -42.92
N PRO A 209 1.43 6.95 -43.36
CA PRO A 209 2.02 6.21 -44.46
C PRO A 209 2.15 7.16 -45.64
N ARG A 210 3.38 7.35 -46.11
CA ARG A 210 3.67 8.00 -47.39
C ARG A 210 2.87 7.21 -48.44
N PRO A 211 2.04 7.85 -49.28
CA PRO A 211 1.30 7.11 -50.30
C PRO A 211 2.30 6.36 -51.17
N ALA A 212 2.13 5.04 -51.25
CA ALA A 212 2.91 4.19 -52.14
C ALA A 212 2.59 4.61 -53.57
N THR A 213 3.58 5.16 -54.26
CA THR A 213 3.54 5.32 -55.72
C THR A 213 3.42 3.92 -56.32
N TYR A 214 2.21 3.54 -56.71
CA TYR A 214 1.99 2.38 -57.58
C TYR A 214 2.57 2.73 -58.95
N THR A 215 3.78 2.26 -59.23
CA THR A 215 4.28 2.11 -60.60
C THR A 215 3.51 0.97 -61.26
N ASN A 216 2.67 1.31 -62.23
CA ASN A 216 2.03 0.35 -63.13
C ASN A 216 3.12 -0.40 -63.92
N PRO A 217 3.13 -1.75 -63.95
CA PRO A 217 3.98 -2.48 -64.88
C PRO A 217 3.44 -2.29 -66.31
N ALA A 218 4.28 -1.72 -67.18
CA ALA A 218 4.00 -1.62 -68.60
C ALA A 218 3.90 -3.03 -69.21
N GLU A 219 2.70 -3.34 -69.69
CA GLU A 219 2.39 -4.50 -70.51
C GLU A 219 3.22 -4.45 -71.81
N LYS A 220 4.06 -5.46 -72.02
CA LYS A 220 4.77 -5.68 -73.28
C LYS A 220 3.78 -6.22 -74.32
N THR A 221 3.50 -5.41 -75.34
CA THR A 221 2.84 -5.86 -76.58
C THR A 221 3.90 -6.24 -77.62
N PRO A 222 3.69 -7.27 -78.47
CA PRO A 222 4.74 -7.92 -79.25
C PRO A 222 5.11 -7.19 -80.54
N THR A 223 6.35 -7.42 -80.98
CA THR A 223 6.92 -7.05 -82.27
C THR A 223 6.19 -7.76 -83.42
N ALA A 224 5.88 -6.99 -84.46
CA ALA A 224 5.67 -7.47 -85.83
C ALA A 224 7.02 -7.50 -86.58
#